data_AF-A0A351Y541-F1
#
_entry.id   AF-A0A351Y541-F1
#
_cell.length_a   1.000
_cell.length_b   1.000
_cell.length_c   1.000
_cell.angle_alpha   90.00
_cell.angle_beta   90.00
_cell.angle_gamma   90.00
#
_symmetry.space_group_name_H-M   'P 1'
#
loop_
_entity.id
_entity.type
_entity.pdbx_description
1 polymer ?
#
loop_
_entity_poly.entity_id
_entity_poly.type
_entity_poly.pdbx_seq_one_letter_code
_entity_poly.pdbx_strand_id
1 'polypeptide(L)'
;MDAETVFDTSVESIAKACGKYQSGRNYNEGLAFNVGAGQMIAGFDKGVEGMKVGETKTVEIAPQDAYGVRDEKKLLTVPKAQIPDAAQYKVGMQVMSQNGQTFKVYKVDADNLIFDANHELAGKTLIFDITVKSVK
;
A
#
# COMPACT_ATOMS: atom_id res chain seq x y z
N MET A 1 11.46 0.22 -14.50
CA MET A 1 10.79 -0.27 -13.29
C MET A 1 11.34 -1.63 -12.95
N ASP A 2 11.94 -1.77 -11.77
CA ASP A 2 12.39 -3.08 -11.29
C ASP A 2 11.16 -3.85 -10.79
N ALA A 3 10.86 -4.98 -11.42
CA ALA A 3 9.62 -5.75 -11.20
C ALA A 3 9.41 -6.16 -9.73
N GLU A 4 10.48 -6.27 -8.95
CA GLU A 4 10.44 -6.61 -7.52
C GLU A 4 9.86 -5.49 -6.63
N THR A 5 9.73 -4.26 -7.15
CA THR A 5 9.27 -3.09 -6.37
C THR A 5 7.84 -2.64 -6.70
N VAL A 6 7.21 -3.24 -7.71
CA VAL A 6 5.83 -2.91 -8.10
C VAL A 6 4.90 -3.31 -6.95
N PHE A 7 4.22 -2.34 -6.33
CA PHE A 7 3.27 -2.62 -5.24
C PHE A 7 1.84 -2.84 -5.75
N ASP A 8 1.43 -2.13 -6.80
CA ASP A 8 0.16 -2.30 -7.52
C ASP A 8 0.32 -1.96 -9.01
N THR A 9 -0.55 -2.49 -9.87
CA THR A 9 -0.58 -2.15 -11.30
C THR A 9 -1.93 -2.48 -11.94
N SER A 10 -2.36 -1.62 -12.87
CA SER A 10 -3.50 -1.87 -13.77
C SER A 10 -3.09 -2.51 -15.11
N VAL A 11 -1.82 -2.86 -15.29
CA VAL A 11 -1.29 -3.45 -16.52
C VAL A 11 -1.07 -4.95 -16.32
N GLU A 12 -1.81 -5.78 -17.06
CA GLU A 12 -1.80 -7.24 -16.87
C GLU A 12 -0.41 -7.86 -17.03
N SER A 13 0.33 -7.45 -18.06
CA SER A 13 1.67 -7.97 -18.32
C SER A 13 2.64 -7.67 -17.17
N ILE A 14 2.54 -6.48 -16.58
CA ILE A 14 3.34 -6.10 -15.40
C ILE A 14 2.89 -6.92 -14.20
N ALA A 15 1.58 -7.07 -13.97
CA ALA A 15 1.05 -7.87 -12.86
C ALA A 15 1.54 -9.33 -12.92
N LYS A 16 1.56 -9.93 -14.11
CA LYS A 16 2.10 -11.27 -14.33
C LYS A 16 3.60 -11.32 -14.08
N ALA A 17 4.35 -10.36 -14.60
CA ALA A 17 5.81 -10.30 -14.45
C ALA A 17 6.26 -10.12 -12.99
N CYS A 18 5.52 -9.35 -12.17
CA CYS A 18 5.83 -9.13 -10.75
C CYS A 18 5.12 -10.09 -9.79
N GLY A 19 4.39 -11.09 -10.30
CA GLY A 19 3.69 -12.07 -9.46
C GLY A 19 2.47 -11.51 -8.71
N LYS A 20 1.93 -10.36 -9.11
CA LYS A 20 0.73 -9.72 -8.54
C LYS A 20 -0.53 -9.87 -9.40
N TYR A 21 -0.51 -10.78 -10.38
CA TYR A 21 -1.67 -11.07 -11.22
C TYR A 21 -2.83 -11.62 -10.41
N GLN A 22 -4.03 -11.06 -10.61
CA GLN A 22 -5.26 -11.49 -9.95
C GLN A 22 -6.25 -11.95 -11.03
N SER A 23 -6.61 -13.24 -11.03
CA SER A 23 -7.47 -13.83 -12.07
C SER A 23 -8.86 -13.20 -12.20
N GLY A 24 -9.38 -12.59 -11.12
CA GLY A 24 -10.66 -11.90 -11.11
C GLY A 24 -10.62 -10.40 -11.41
N ARG A 25 -9.43 -9.81 -11.63
CA ARG A 25 -9.29 -8.37 -11.89
C ARG A 25 -9.41 -8.09 -13.39
N ASN A 26 -10.24 -7.11 -13.76
CA ASN A 26 -10.32 -6.64 -15.15
C ASN A 26 -9.17 -5.66 -15.43
N TYR A 27 -8.12 -6.13 -16.12
CA TYR A 27 -6.98 -5.30 -16.52
C TYR A 27 -7.21 -4.52 -17.84
N ASN A 28 -8.24 -4.88 -18.61
CA ASN A 28 -8.52 -4.24 -19.91
C ASN A 28 -9.00 -2.81 -19.74
N GLU A 29 -9.92 -2.58 -18.81
CA GLU A 29 -10.50 -1.27 -18.53
C GLU A 29 -9.55 -0.35 -17.75
N GLY A 30 -8.60 -0.93 -17.01
CA GLY A 30 -7.71 -0.17 -16.12
C GLY A 30 -8.42 0.26 -14.84
N LEU A 31 -7.97 1.36 -14.25
CA LEU A 31 -8.55 1.92 -13.03
C LEU A 31 -9.46 3.11 -13.38
N ALA A 32 -10.75 3.00 -13.07
CA ALA A 32 -11.72 4.07 -13.23
C ALA A 32 -11.99 4.78 -11.90
N PHE A 33 -11.87 6.10 -11.87
CA PHE A 33 -12.09 6.93 -10.69
C PHE A 33 -12.44 8.37 -11.14
N ASN A 34 -13.00 9.16 -10.23
CA ASN A 34 -13.27 10.57 -10.40
C ASN A 34 -12.11 11.39 -9.84
N VAL A 35 -11.45 12.18 -10.70
CA VAL A 35 -10.32 13.01 -10.29
C VAL A 35 -10.75 14.01 -9.22
N GLY A 36 -10.01 14.07 -8.11
CA GLY A 36 -10.25 15.00 -7.00
C GLY A 36 -11.41 14.59 -6.08
N ALA A 37 -12.02 13.42 -6.29
CA ALA A 37 -13.05 12.90 -5.41
C ALA A 37 -12.49 12.24 -4.13
N GLY A 38 -11.17 12.17 -3.97
CA GLY A 38 -10.53 11.53 -2.82
C GLY A 38 -10.67 10.00 -2.81
N GLN A 39 -10.94 9.41 -3.98
CA GLN A 39 -10.95 7.96 -4.16
C GLN A 39 -9.54 7.37 -4.20
N MET A 40 -8.56 8.21 -4.56
CA MET A 40 -7.14 7.88 -4.60
C MET A 40 -6.38 8.68 -3.54
N ILE A 41 -5.13 8.31 -3.29
CA ILE A 41 -4.23 9.11 -2.45
C ILE A 41 -4.07 10.53 -3.02
N ALA A 42 -3.91 11.52 -2.15
CA ALA A 42 -3.96 12.93 -2.52
C ALA A 42 -2.93 13.30 -3.61
N GLY A 43 -1.73 12.73 -3.57
CA GLY A 43 -0.70 12.98 -4.57
C GLY A 43 -1.03 12.38 -5.93
N PHE A 44 -1.82 11.30 -5.98
CA PHE A 44 -2.25 10.69 -7.22
C PHE A 44 -3.30 11.56 -7.90
N ASP A 45 -4.33 11.99 -7.15
CA ASP A 45 -5.37 12.92 -7.63
C ASP A 45 -4.74 14.20 -8.21
N LYS A 46 -3.80 14.82 -7.48
CA LYS A 46 -3.04 15.98 -7.98
C LYS A 46 -2.17 15.65 -9.20
N GLY A 47 -1.60 14.44 -9.23
CA GLY A 47 -0.69 13.99 -10.28
C GLY A 47 -1.36 13.86 -11.65
N VAL A 48 -2.62 13.43 -11.66
CA VAL A 48 -3.43 13.19 -12.86
C VAL A 48 -4.25 14.40 -13.31
N GLU A 49 -4.36 15.42 -12.46
CA GLU A 49 -5.12 16.64 -12.78
C GLU A 49 -4.59 17.28 -14.07
N GLY A 50 -5.50 17.55 -15.02
CA GLY A 50 -5.18 18.17 -16.29
C GLY A 50 -4.51 17.27 -17.35
N MET A 51 -4.25 15.99 -17.03
CA MET A 51 -3.74 15.04 -18.03
C MET A 51 -4.75 14.81 -19.16
N LYS A 52 -4.25 14.64 -20.38
CA LYS A 52 -5.08 14.39 -21.57
C LYS A 52 -5.17 12.90 -21.88
N VAL A 53 -6.22 12.49 -22.58
CA VAL A 53 -6.35 11.12 -23.11
C VAL A 53 -5.14 10.78 -23.99
N GLY A 54 -4.51 9.63 -23.71
CA GLY A 54 -3.29 9.15 -24.35
C GLY A 54 -1.98 9.65 -23.71
N GLU A 55 -2.05 10.63 -22.79
CA GLU A 55 -0.87 11.13 -22.09
C GLU A 55 -0.36 10.10 -21.09
N THR A 56 0.97 9.95 -21.04
CA THR A 56 1.67 9.16 -20.02
C THR A 56 2.54 10.08 -19.18
N LYS A 57 2.47 9.91 -17.86
CA LYS A 57 3.23 10.70 -16.89
C LYS A 57 3.70 9.81 -15.75
N THR A 58 4.95 10.00 -15.35
CA THR A 58 5.47 9.44 -14.10
C THR A 58 5.31 10.49 -13.01
N VAL A 59 4.69 10.10 -11.89
CA VAL A 59 4.53 10.96 -10.71
C VAL A 59 5.21 10.33 -9.50
N GLU A 60 6.00 11.14 -8.81
CA GLU A 60 6.60 10.79 -7.53
C GLU A 60 5.77 11.42 -6.41
N ILE A 61 5.28 10.58 -5.50
CA ILE A 61 4.38 10.98 -4.42
C ILE A 61 5.07 10.73 -3.09
N ALA A 62 5.35 11.81 -2.37
CA ALA A 62 5.94 11.75 -1.05
C ALA A 62 4.97 11.13 -0.01
N PRO A 63 5.47 10.57 1.10
CA PRO A 63 4.65 9.85 2.07
C PRO A 63 3.45 10.64 2.59
N GLN A 64 3.60 11.94 2.83
CA GLN A 64 2.52 12.80 3.31
C GLN A 64 1.32 12.94 2.34
N ASP A 65 1.56 12.75 1.04
CA ASP A 65 0.52 12.78 -0.01
C ASP A 65 0.10 11.36 -0.46
N ALA A 66 0.71 10.31 0.12
CA ALA A 66 0.41 8.91 -0.13
C ALA A 66 -0.32 8.27 1.07
N TYR A 67 0.33 7.31 1.75
CA TYR A 67 -0.23 6.57 2.89
C TYR A 67 0.21 7.12 4.25
N GLY A 68 0.67 8.38 4.27
CA GLY A 68 1.16 9.06 5.45
C GLY A 68 2.62 8.76 5.76
N VAL A 69 3.18 9.58 6.66
CA VAL A 69 4.51 9.33 7.25
C VAL A 69 4.39 8.18 8.25
N ARG A 70 5.44 7.35 8.33
CA ARG A 70 5.53 6.32 9.37
C ARG A 70 5.54 6.97 10.74
N ASP A 71 4.62 6.56 11.60
CA ASP A 71 4.49 7.07 12.96
C ASP A 71 4.99 6.03 13.97
N GLU A 72 6.05 6.36 14.71
CA GLU A 72 6.58 5.50 15.77
C GLU A 72 5.60 5.32 16.92
N LYS A 73 4.67 6.27 17.12
CA LYS A 73 3.62 6.15 18.14
C LYS A 73 2.57 5.08 17.79
N LYS A 74 2.55 4.62 16.52
CA LYS A 74 1.74 3.48 16.08
C LYS A 74 2.44 2.13 16.25
N LEU A 75 3.59 2.10 16.92
CA LEU A 75 4.21 0.88 17.40
C LEU A 75 3.64 0.53 18.79
N LEU A 76 2.94 -0.60 18.86
CA LEU A 76 2.38 -1.12 20.09
C LEU A 76 3.30 -2.19 20.65
N THR A 77 3.90 -1.93 21.81
CA THR A 77 4.67 -2.93 22.55
C THR A 77 3.76 -3.65 23.53
N VAL A 78 3.70 -4.98 23.42
CA VAL A 78 2.87 -5.82 24.28
C VAL A 78 3.76 -6.91 24.91
N PRO A 79 3.74 -7.06 26.25
CA PRO A 79 4.43 -8.17 26.91
C PRO A 79 3.89 -9.50 26.44
N LYS A 80 4.78 -10.46 26.11
CA LYS A 80 4.39 -11.80 25.66
C LYS A 80 3.52 -12.53 26.68
N ALA A 81 3.70 -12.24 27.98
CA ALA A 81 2.87 -12.80 29.05
C ALA A 81 1.39 -12.45 28.93
N GLN A 82 1.04 -11.39 28.19
CA GLN A 82 -0.35 -10.96 27.95
C GLN A 82 -0.91 -11.52 26.63
N ILE A 83 -0.11 -12.21 25.83
CA ILE A 83 -0.48 -12.70 24.50
C ILE A 83 -0.62 -14.22 24.55
N PRO A 84 -1.83 -14.76 24.36
CA PRO A 84 -2.02 -16.19 24.17
C PRO A 84 -1.17 -16.71 23.00
N ASP A 85 -0.50 -17.83 23.21
CA ASP A 85 0.34 -18.50 22.21
C ASP A 85 1.39 -17.57 21.56
N ALA A 86 1.99 -16.67 22.34
CA ALA A 86 2.96 -15.68 21.86
C ALA A 86 4.10 -16.24 20.98
N ALA A 87 4.47 -17.51 21.17
CA ALA A 87 5.51 -18.20 20.40
C ALA A 87 5.17 -18.39 18.90
N GLN A 88 3.89 -18.30 18.51
CA GLN A 88 3.48 -18.44 17.11
C GLN A 88 3.87 -17.22 16.25
N TYR A 89 4.02 -16.05 16.87
CA TYR A 89 4.23 -14.80 16.15
C TYR A 89 5.68 -14.64 15.68
N LYS A 90 5.84 -14.31 14.41
CA LYS A 90 7.12 -14.05 13.73
C LYS A 90 7.08 -12.67 13.10
N VAL A 91 8.24 -12.02 13.03
CA VAL A 91 8.39 -10.73 12.33
C VAL A 91 7.81 -10.82 10.91
N GLY A 92 7.01 -9.83 10.54
CA GLY A 92 6.32 -9.75 9.25
C GLY A 92 4.91 -10.34 9.24
N MET A 93 4.51 -11.14 10.23
CA MET A 93 3.15 -11.69 10.30
C MET A 93 2.10 -10.58 10.45
N GLN A 94 1.02 -10.67 9.69
CA GLN A 94 -0.14 -9.80 9.84
C GLN A 94 -1.13 -10.41 10.83
N VAL A 95 -1.67 -9.58 11.71
CA VAL A 95 -2.64 -9.95 12.75
C VAL A 95 -3.82 -9.00 12.65
N MET A 96 -5.02 -9.55 12.60
CA MET A 96 -6.25 -8.75 12.61
C MET A 96 -6.83 -8.73 14.02
N SER A 97 -7.09 -7.53 14.52
CA SER A 97 -7.83 -7.32 15.77
C SER A 97 -9.33 -7.58 15.56
N GLN A 98 -10.06 -7.77 16.66
CA GLN A 98 -11.51 -8.02 16.66
C GLN A 98 -12.31 -6.88 16.00
N ASN A 99 -11.77 -5.65 16.00
CA ASN A 99 -12.38 -4.49 15.34
C ASN A 99 -12.05 -4.40 13.83
N GLY A 100 -11.39 -5.41 13.26
CA GLY A 100 -10.97 -5.43 11.84
C GLY A 100 -9.69 -4.64 11.54
N GLN A 101 -9.02 -4.08 12.55
CA GLN A 101 -7.75 -3.40 12.34
C GLN A 101 -6.61 -4.40 12.14
N THR A 102 -5.82 -4.22 11.08
CA THR A 102 -4.63 -5.04 10.80
C THR A 102 -3.39 -4.43 11.43
N PHE A 103 -2.58 -5.28 12.04
CA PHE A 103 -1.26 -4.99 12.60
C PHE A 103 -0.23 -5.89 11.96
N LYS A 104 1.03 -5.45 11.86
CA LYS A 104 2.17 -6.28 11.47
C LYS A 104 3.09 -6.51 12.65
N VAL A 105 3.52 -7.75 12.89
CA VAL A 105 4.57 -8.03 13.88
C VAL A 105 5.86 -7.37 13.38
N TYR A 106 6.25 -6.27 14.02
CA TYR A 106 7.42 -5.48 13.67
C TYR A 106 8.70 -6.07 14.24
N LYS A 107 8.64 -6.50 15.51
CA LYS A 107 9.79 -7.04 16.23
C LYS A 107 9.33 -8.04 17.29
N VAL A 108 10.12 -9.08 17.48
CA VAL A 108 9.95 -10.06 18.56
C VAL A 108 11.22 -10.01 19.41
N ASP A 109 11.11 -9.49 20.62
CA ASP A 109 12.21 -9.43 21.59
C ASP A 109 12.10 -10.59 22.59
N ALA A 110 12.95 -10.66 23.62
CA ALA A 110 12.88 -11.71 24.64
C ALA A 110 11.50 -11.75 25.31
N ASP A 111 11.06 -10.61 25.84
CA ASP A 111 9.84 -10.51 26.68
C ASP A 111 8.65 -9.86 25.97
N ASN A 112 8.88 -9.19 24.83
CA ASN A 112 7.88 -8.34 24.18
C ASN A 112 7.65 -8.71 22.72
N LEU A 113 6.42 -8.47 22.26
CA LEU A 113 6.04 -8.40 20.85
C LEU A 113 5.71 -6.95 20.51
N ILE A 114 6.31 -6.44 19.44
CA ILE A 114 6.06 -5.08 18.95
C ILE A 114 5.26 -5.19 17.65
N PHE A 115 4.08 -4.59 17.65
CA PHE A 115 3.16 -4.55 16.53
C PHE A 115 3.16 -3.17 15.88
N ASP A 116 3.13 -3.13 14.56
CA ASP A 116 3.08 -1.92 13.77
C ASP A 116 1.68 -1.73 13.18
N ALA A 117 1.02 -0.64 13.58
CA ALA A 117 -0.31 -0.25 13.10
C ALA A 117 -0.25 0.78 11.95
N ASN A 118 0.94 1.10 11.42
CA ASN A 118 1.06 1.92 10.23
C ASN A 118 0.54 1.17 8.99
N HIS A 119 0.10 1.93 8.00
CA HIS A 119 -0.14 1.37 6.66
C HIS A 119 1.15 0.74 6.13
N GLU A 120 1.05 -0.34 5.35
CA GLU A 120 2.22 -1.07 4.83
C GLU A 120 3.19 -0.19 4.04
N LEU A 121 2.64 0.78 3.30
CA LEU A 121 3.36 1.76 2.49
C LEU A 121 3.63 3.09 3.22
N ALA A 122 3.34 3.21 4.52
CA ALA A 122 3.61 4.44 5.27
C ALA A 122 5.11 4.75 5.31
N GLY A 123 5.46 6.03 5.16
CA GLY A 123 6.85 6.50 5.09
C GLY A 123 7.57 6.18 3.78
N LYS A 124 6.90 5.59 2.79
CA LYS A 124 7.47 5.33 1.46
C LYS A 124 7.08 6.43 0.49
N THR A 125 8.07 6.91 -0.27
CA THR A 125 7.80 7.64 -1.51
C THR A 125 7.35 6.65 -2.56
N LEU A 126 6.25 6.93 -3.23
CA LEU A 126 5.67 6.06 -4.26
C LEU A 126 5.89 6.66 -5.64
N ILE A 127 6.19 5.79 -6.61
CA ILE A 127 6.32 6.19 -8.01
C ILE A 127 5.18 5.53 -8.77
N PHE A 128 4.42 6.32 -9.53
CA PHE A 128 3.35 5.84 -10.39
C PHE A 128 3.65 6.21 -11.84
N ASP A 129 3.63 5.21 -12.71
CA ASP A 129 3.56 5.41 -14.16
C ASP A 129 2.08 5.35 -14.57
N ILE A 130 1.55 6.48 -15.04
CA ILE A 130 0.12 6.67 -15.30
C ILE A 130 -0.08 6.96 -16.77
N THR A 131 -1.01 6.25 -17.39
CA THR A 131 -1.49 6.53 -18.76
C THR A 131 -3.00 6.74 -18.73
N VAL A 132 -3.48 7.88 -19.22
CA VAL A 132 -4.92 8.14 -19.32
C VAL A 132 -5.48 7.42 -20.55
N LYS A 133 -6.27 6.38 -20.33
CA LYS A 133 -6.93 5.63 -21.43
C LYS A 133 -8.13 6.37 -22.01
N SER A 134 -8.95 6.98 -21.16
CA SER A 134 -10.19 7.68 -21.55
C SER A 134 -10.67 8.60 -20.43
N VAL A 135 -11.41 9.64 -20.79
CA VAL A 135 -12.16 10.52 -19.86
C VAL A 135 -13.63 10.45 -20.26
N LYS A 136 -14.53 10.40 -19.28
CA LYS A 136 -15.98 10.32 -19.48
C LYS A 136 -16.69 11.47 -18.78
#